data_AF-A0A7E6FH51-F1
#
_entry.id   AF-A0A7E6FH51-F1
#
_cell.length_a   1.000
_cell.length_b   1.000
_cell.length_c   1.000
_cell.angle_alpha   90.00
_cell.angle_beta   90.00
_cell.angle_gamma   90.00
#
_symmetry.space_group_name_H-M   'P 1'
#
loop_
_entity.id
_entity.type
_entity.pdbx_description
1 polymer ?
#
loop_
_entity_poly.entity_id
_entity_poly.type
_entity_poly.pdbx_seq_one_letter_code
_entity_poly.pdbx_strand_id
1 'polypeptide(L)'
;MLTSSCTYNLRRMAKILVPFSVVDDRYFVVKANVRWIKENDWTETEFITKCVNEINYAEITLSRLGAFAVSCIPKTEQFQLTSSGCLYYSRLSRYISVRCPRTSIDGTLNCTLQMTPLTEEILTYCQQNYSLRCEDILGCSEIIDISCDQKHFFRRPVTLKLPLPNAEARPNNRHLDEIGVLMKKSRDSEWILMENEYKFTKNTVSFEVQYLAKYCVAQAAPGRKRRLKDGMRVIEEKIDIAIGTIALFVRFEEMQWCVVVSCHSLKNSKKIENKWKEYNFIQIQPEKTSQSHSSGKPLTYFRFNGPELKNNQTWVISVSGQMKVSDNDEDDIQLTYNYGLNENNKIFFIQPLGKEVNQLAGQIKVLPQDIYDEELRIRLTGLFTVEVSVNVVEAYLKKAVAIEDMEQEKLKEAETTIVVTVPVQPVTIVKPKLTSKGSHLFELFSRSVQPSKLVDRPSSVLSGRSLMNLACVIPDAIALATHLGLSDSSISGIGFDALAGRLTTRDVNYKILLYWKRNHPGKAEEAVNELVQGINELGFNDLASLILNRHNENRGLTLDCLTNFN
;
A
#
# COMPACT_ATOMS: atom_id res chain seq x y z
N MET A 1 1.65 24.96 32.16
CA MET A 1 1.52 23.79 31.26
C MET A 1 2.87 23.09 31.23
N LEU A 2 2.98 21.92 31.86
CA LEU A 2 4.20 21.11 31.88
C LEU A 2 4.15 20.12 30.71
N THR A 3 4.77 20.45 29.58
CA THR A 3 5.05 19.48 28.51
C THR A 3 6.30 18.69 28.90
N SER A 4 6.13 17.65 29.73
CA SER A 4 7.19 16.67 29.92
C SER A 4 7.32 15.83 28.65
N SER A 5 8.32 16.15 27.83
CA SER A 5 8.74 15.28 26.73
C SER A 5 9.44 14.05 27.32
N CYS A 6 8.67 13.11 27.86
CA CYS A 6 9.20 11.78 28.17
C CYS A 6 9.66 11.14 26.85
N THR A 7 10.96 11.21 26.59
CA THR A 7 11.67 10.31 25.68
C THR A 7 11.81 8.98 26.41
N TYR A 8 11.14 7.93 25.93
CA TYR A 8 11.27 6.59 26.46
C TYR A 8 12.65 6.02 26.11
N ASN A 9 13.66 6.39 26.89
CA ASN A 9 15.00 5.83 26.79
C ASN A 9 14.97 4.42 27.39
N LEU A 10 15.52 3.45 26.66
CA LEU A 10 15.64 2.09 27.17
C LEU A 10 16.72 2.06 28.26
N ARG A 11 16.43 1.39 29.38
CA ARG A 11 17.40 1.24 30.50
C ARG A 11 18.65 0.44 30.09
N ARG A 12 18.56 -0.34 29.01
CA ARG A 12 19.65 -1.09 28.38
C ARG A 12 19.49 -1.01 26.88
N MET A 13 20.62 -1.01 26.16
CA MET A 13 20.60 -1.10 24.70
C MET A 13 19.90 -2.40 24.29
N ALA A 14 18.89 -2.29 23.42
CA ALA A 14 18.24 -3.44 22.81
C ALA A 14 18.81 -3.67 21.41
N LYS A 15 18.79 -4.91 20.93
CA LYS A 15 19.15 -5.24 19.56
C LYS A 15 17.92 -5.80 18.86
N ILE A 16 17.57 -5.20 17.73
CA ILE A 16 16.51 -5.73 16.87
C ILE A 16 17.14 -6.33 15.62
N LEU A 17 16.59 -7.45 15.17
CA LEU A 17 16.99 -8.12 13.94
C LEU A 17 15.86 -7.95 12.94
N VAL A 18 16.07 -7.12 11.93
CA VAL A 18 15.08 -6.90 10.88
C VAL A 18 15.50 -7.70 9.64
N PRO A 19 14.72 -8.72 9.21
CA PRO A 19 15.07 -9.53 8.05
C PRO A 19 14.98 -8.68 6.76
N PHE A 20 15.90 -8.91 5.83
CA PHE A 20 15.87 -8.31 4.50
C PHE A 20 16.40 -9.26 3.43
N SER A 21 16.00 -9.02 2.19
CA SER A 21 16.52 -9.70 1.00
C SER A 21 17.11 -8.68 0.05
N VAL A 22 18.38 -8.86 -0.30
CA VAL A 22 19.04 -8.06 -1.35
C VAL A 22 18.79 -8.77 -2.66
N VAL A 23 18.10 -8.09 -3.58
CA VAL A 23 17.79 -8.65 -4.90
C VAL A 23 19.07 -8.76 -5.75
N ASP A 24 19.93 -7.74 -5.71
CA ASP A 24 21.27 -7.75 -6.31
C ASP A 24 22.14 -6.68 -5.62
N ASP A 25 23.21 -7.10 -4.95
CA ASP A 25 24.11 -6.22 -4.20
C ASP A 25 24.96 -5.33 -5.10
N ARG A 26 25.01 -5.58 -6.42
CA ARG A 26 25.67 -4.71 -7.39
C ARG A 26 24.87 -3.44 -7.62
N TYR A 27 23.55 -3.55 -7.67
CA TYR A 27 22.64 -2.45 -8.04
C TYR A 27 21.94 -1.79 -6.86
N PHE A 28 21.79 -2.49 -5.74
CA PHE A 28 21.06 -2.00 -4.58
C PHE A 28 21.96 -1.88 -3.36
N VAL A 29 21.64 -0.92 -2.49
CA VAL A 29 22.22 -0.77 -1.15
C VAL A 29 21.12 -0.82 -0.12
N VAL A 30 21.42 -1.49 0.99
CA VAL A 30 20.50 -1.61 2.12
C VAL A 30 20.71 -0.40 3.03
N LYS A 31 19.61 0.26 3.38
CA LYS A 31 19.57 1.33 4.37
C LYS A 31 18.64 0.95 5.50
N ALA A 32 19.01 1.33 6.72
CA ALA A 32 18.12 1.27 7.87
C ALA A 32 17.69 2.68 8.24
N ASN A 33 16.40 2.89 8.42
CA ASN A 33 15.83 4.16 8.85
C ASN A 33 15.04 3.95 10.13
N VAL A 34 15.05 4.95 10.99
CA VAL A 34 14.32 4.99 12.25
C VAL A 34 13.45 6.23 12.34
N ARG A 35 12.24 6.06 12.86
CA ARG A 35 11.37 7.13 13.31
C ARG A 35 11.08 6.95 14.79
N TRP A 36 11.62 7.81 15.63
CA TRP A 36 11.45 7.69 17.08
C TRP A 36 10.05 8.12 17.53
N ILE A 37 9.61 7.61 18.69
CA ILE A 37 8.31 8.02 19.26
C ILE A 37 8.31 9.54 19.52
N LYS A 38 7.28 10.24 19.03
CA LYS A 38 7.09 11.72 19.03
C LYS A 38 7.94 12.49 18.01
N GLU A 39 8.67 11.80 17.14
CA GLU A 39 9.36 12.40 16.00
C GLU A 39 8.62 12.01 14.71
N ASN A 40 8.40 12.98 13.83
CA ASN A 40 7.66 12.76 12.59
C ASN A 40 8.57 12.26 11.47
N ASP A 41 9.86 12.58 11.52
CA ASP A 41 10.79 12.35 10.44
C ASP A 41 11.53 11.01 10.58
N TRP A 42 11.82 10.41 9.43
CA TRP A 42 12.70 9.25 9.32
C TRP A 42 14.15 9.70 9.24
N THR A 43 15.02 9.06 10.00
CA THR A 43 16.47 9.31 9.99
C THR A 43 17.22 8.03 9.69
N GLU A 44 18.31 8.12 8.92
CA GLU A 44 19.17 6.98 8.61
C GLU A 44 19.92 6.55 9.89
N THR A 45 19.93 5.24 10.16
CA THR A 45 20.62 4.65 11.31
C THR A 45 21.61 3.60 10.85
N GLU A 46 22.70 3.46 11.60
CA GLU A 46 23.68 2.40 11.38
C GLU A 46 23.11 1.03 11.76
N PHE A 47 23.55 0.00 11.05
CA PHE A 47 23.18 -1.39 11.31
C PHE A 47 24.35 -2.31 10.96
N ILE A 48 24.30 -3.53 11.52
CA ILE A 48 25.26 -4.60 11.20
C ILE A 48 24.51 -5.67 10.42
N THR A 49 25.02 -6.06 9.25
CA THR A 49 24.48 -7.19 8.50
C THR A 49 24.86 -8.51 9.19
N LYS A 50 23.87 -9.35 9.49
CA LYS A 50 24.05 -10.72 9.99
C LYS A 50 23.34 -11.70 9.07
N CYS A 51 23.97 -12.84 8.79
CA CYS A 51 23.31 -13.95 8.10
C CYS A 51 23.05 -15.07 9.12
N VAL A 52 21.78 -15.44 9.31
CA VAL A 52 21.36 -16.53 10.20
C VAL A 52 20.40 -17.40 9.40
N ASN A 53 20.68 -18.71 9.30
CA ASN A 53 19.86 -19.67 8.54
C ASN A 53 19.55 -19.21 7.09
N GLU A 54 20.56 -18.68 6.40
CA GLU A 54 20.45 -18.14 5.01
C GLU A 54 19.51 -16.92 4.87
N ILE A 55 19.13 -16.29 5.97
CA ILE A 55 18.36 -15.04 5.98
C ILE A 55 19.29 -13.92 6.43
N ASN A 56 19.33 -12.84 5.66
CA ASN A 56 20.05 -11.64 6.04
C ASN A 56 19.19 -10.79 6.99
N TYR A 57 19.82 -10.29 8.04
CA TYR A 57 19.22 -9.44 9.06
C TYR A 57 20.03 -8.17 9.21
N ALA A 58 19.34 -7.05 9.35
CA ALA A 58 19.92 -5.80 9.82
C ALA A 58 19.81 -5.80 11.36
N GLU A 59 20.95 -5.94 12.04
CA GLU A 59 21.03 -5.74 13.48
C GLU A 59 21.15 -4.25 13.78
N ILE A 60 20.08 -3.68 14.31
CA ILE A 60 20.02 -2.27 14.71
C ILE A 60 20.09 -2.21 16.23
N THR A 61 21.02 -1.41 16.75
CA THR A 61 21.16 -1.20 18.19
C THR A 61 20.33 0.00 18.64
N LEU A 62 19.44 -0.22 19.62
CA LEU A 62 18.44 0.74 20.04
C LEU A 62 18.76 1.30 21.42
N SER A 63 18.76 2.63 21.50
CA SER A 63 18.76 3.38 22.77
C SER A 63 17.36 3.86 23.17
N ARG A 64 16.41 3.87 22.22
CA ARG A 64 15.06 4.43 22.34
C ARG A 64 14.03 3.52 21.62
N LEU A 65 12.75 3.73 21.91
CA LEU A 65 11.64 3.11 21.18
C LEU A 65 11.26 3.94 19.94
N GLY A 66 10.91 3.25 18.85
CA GLY A 66 10.56 3.86 17.56
C GLY A 66 10.04 2.83 16.56
N ALA A 67 9.75 3.29 15.35
CA ALA A 67 9.50 2.46 14.17
C ALA A 67 10.79 2.35 13.35
N PHE A 68 11.01 1.18 12.75
CA PHE A 68 12.23 0.88 12.00
C PHE A 68 11.86 0.32 10.63
N ALA A 69 12.58 0.77 9.62
CA ALA A 69 12.41 0.32 8.25
C ALA A 69 13.77 -0.01 7.65
N VAL A 70 13.90 -1.19 7.07
CA VAL A 70 15.05 -1.56 6.26
C VAL A 70 14.62 -1.52 4.81
N SER A 71 15.26 -0.67 4.01
CA SER A 71 14.94 -0.47 2.61
C SER A 71 16.13 -0.84 1.72
N CYS A 72 15.83 -1.52 0.61
CA CYS A 72 16.78 -1.73 -0.48
C CYS A 72 16.56 -0.60 -1.49
N ILE A 73 17.50 0.34 -1.57
CA ILE A 73 17.43 1.45 -2.52
C ILE A 73 18.43 1.24 -3.66
N PRO A 74 18.14 1.71 -4.89
CA PRO A 74 19.12 1.70 -5.97
C PRO A 74 20.38 2.46 -5.55
N LYS A 75 21.55 1.94 -5.90
CA LYS A 75 22.80 2.66 -5.72
C LYS A 75 22.81 3.86 -6.66
N THR A 76 23.16 5.01 -6.10
CA THR A 76 23.31 6.26 -6.83
C THR A 76 24.72 6.77 -6.65
N GLU A 77 25.38 7.10 -7.76
CA GLU A 77 26.65 7.83 -7.74
C GLU A 77 26.40 9.30 -8.01
N GLN A 78 27.14 10.17 -7.34
CA GLN A 78 27.10 11.61 -7.57
C GLN A 78 28.45 12.09 -8.07
N PHE A 79 28.43 12.96 -9.07
CA PHE A 79 29.64 13.58 -9.63
C PHE A 79 29.33 14.99 -10.14
N GLN A 80 30.38 15.78 -10.35
CA GLN A 80 30.26 17.16 -10.80
C GLN A 80 30.86 17.34 -12.20
N LEU A 81 30.11 18.02 -13.05
CA LEU A 81 30.62 18.55 -14.31
C LEU A 81 30.97 20.03 -14.07
N THR A 82 32.12 20.49 -14.59
CA THR A 82 32.56 21.89 -14.46
C THR A 82 32.89 22.49 -15.82
N SER A 83 32.98 23.82 -15.90
CA SER A 83 33.42 24.54 -17.10
C SER A 83 34.85 24.16 -17.56
N SER A 84 35.68 23.63 -16.64
CA SER A 84 37.02 23.11 -16.94
C SER A 84 37.04 21.74 -17.63
N GLY A 85 35.86 21.18 -17.90
CA GLY A 85 35.67 19.83 -18.41
C GLY A 85 35.64 18.80 -17.29
N CYS A 86 35.34 17.55 -17.63
CA CYS A 86 35.32 16.43 -16.68
C CYS A 86 35.52 15.11 -17.42
N LEU A 87 36.17 14.16 -16.74
CA LEU A 87 36.20 12.76 -17.14
C LEU A 87 35.82 11.92 -15.93
N TYR A 88 34.58 11.46 -15.93
CA TYR A 88 34.01 10.65 -14.87
C TYR A 88 34.03 9.17 -15.25
N TYR A 89 34.43 8.32 -14.32
CA TYR A 89 34.37 6.86 -14.42
C TYR A 89 33.45 6.33 -13.32
N SER A 90 32.48 5.51 -13.70
CA SER A 90 31.56 4.92 -12.74
C SER A 90 32.24 3.82 -11.91
N ARG A 91 31.88 3.74 -10.62
CA ARG A 91 32.25 2.64 -9.72
C ARG A 91 31.21 1.51 -9.78
N LEU A 92 29.97 1.80 -10.19
CA LEU A 92 28.93 0.79 -10.46
C LEU A 92 29.30 -0.11 -11.65
N SER A 93 29.93 0.45 -12.69
CA SER A 93 30.44 -0.34 -13.81
C SER A 93 31.67 0.30 -14.44
N ARG A 94 32.74 -0.49 -14.58
CA ARG A 94 33.99 -0.08 -15.25
C ARG A 94 33.81 0.27 -16.73
N TYR A 95 32.67 -0.10 -17.32
CA TYR A 95 32.35 0.16 -18.73
C TYR A 95 31.65 1.50 -18.95
N ILE A 96 31.28 2.20 -17.87
CA ILE A 96 30.58 3.48 -17.96
C ILE A 96 31.55 4.64 -17.69
N SER A 97 31.59 5.59 -18.62
CA SER A 97 32.30 6.86 -18.41
C SER A 97 31.59 8.02 -19.09
N VAL A 98 31.68 9.20 -18.47
CA VAL A 98 31.15 10.47 -18.99
C VAL A 98 32.31 11.43 -19.20
N ARG A 99 32.50 11.89 -20.43
CA ARG A 99 33.53 12.88 -20.78
C ARG A 99 32.88 14.18 -21.23
N CYS A 100 33.00 15.20 -20.40
CA CYS A 100 32.54 16.56 -20.69
C CYS A 100 33.72 17.42 -21.17
N PRO A 101 33.69 17.95 -22.42
CA PRO A 101 34.70 18.87 -22.89
C PRO A 101 34.79 20.17 -22.07
N ARG A 102 35.95 20.83 -22.17
CA ARG A 102 36.10 22.20 -21.67
C ARG A 102 35.10 23.13 -22.36
N THR A 103 34.58 24.09 -21.59
CA THR A 103 33.63 25.12 -22.03
C THR A 103 32.30 24.57 -22.55
N SER A 104 31.93 23.32 -22.22
CA SER A 104 30.61 22.77 -22.52
C SER A 104 29.50 23.38 -21.66
N ILE A 105 29.85 23.84 -20.46
CA ILE A 105 28.95 24.45 -19.47
C ILE A 105 29.61 25.70 -18.86
N ASP A 106 28.80 26.63 -18.36
CA ASP A 106 29.25 27.92 -17.80
C ASP A 106 29.36 27.93 -16.27
N GLY A 107 29.28 26.77 -15.63
CA GLY A 107 29.32 26.66 -14.18
C GLY A 107 29.62 25.23 -13.73
N THR A 108 28.96 24.82 -12.65
CA THR A 108 29.04 23.47 -12.11
C THR A 108 27.66 22.84 -12.14
N LEU A 109 27.58 21.58 -12.55
CA LEU A 109 26.34 20.80 -12.61
C LEU A 109 26.52 19.55 -11.77
N ASN A 110 25.65 19.33 -10.78
CA ASN A 110 25.66 18.08 -10.03
C ASN A 110 24.88 17.03 -10.80
N CYS A 111 25.54 15.92 -11.10
CA CYS A 111 24.99 14.82 -11.85
C CYS A 111 24.85 13.60 -10.95
N THR A 112 23.82 12.81 -11.22
CA THR A 112 23.58 11.52 -10.59
C THR A 112 23.62 10.43 -11.65
N LEU A 113 24.16 9.27 -11.28
CA LEU A 113 24.15 8.07 -12.09
C LEU A 113 23.51 6.93 -11.31
N GLN A 114 22.53 6.27 -11.91
CA GLN A 114 21.85 5.10 -11.37
C GLN A 114 21.74 4.02 -12.46
N MET A 115 21.82 2.76 -12.06
CA MET A 115 21.64 1.61 -12.94
C MET A 115 20.42 0.79 -12.51
N THR A 116 19.55 0.47 -13.46
CA THR A 116 18.46 -0.50 -13.24
C THR A 116 18.81 -1.80 -13.97
N PRO A 117 18.89 -2.94 -13.26
CA PRO A 117 19.27 -4.20 -13.86
C PRO A 117 18.22 -4.68 -14.86
N LEU A 118 18.69 -5.21 -15.98
CA LEU A 118 17.87 -5.95 -16.93
C LEU A 118 18.36 -7.39 -16.96
N THR A 119 17.56 -8.30 -16.38
CA THR A 119 17.93 -9.71 -16.33
C THR A 119 17.51 -10.42 -17.62
N GLU A 120 18.26 -11.46 -17.99
CA GLU A 120 17.91 -12.34 -19.11
C GLU A 120 16.53 -12.99 -18.93
N GLU A 121 16.11 -13.20 -17.67
CA GLU A 121 14.80 -13.72 -17.34
C GLU A 121 13.67 -12.78 -17.75
N ILE A 122 13.79 -11.48 -17.46
CA ILE A 122 12.80 -10.47 -17.88
C ILE A 122 12.77 -10.39 -19.41
N LEU A 123 13.93 -10.40 -20.06
CA LEU A 123 14.00 -10.38 -21.52
C LEU A 123 13.32 -11.62 -22.13
N THR A 124 13.64 -12.81 -21.64
CA THR A 124 13.06 -14.08 -22.08
C THR A 124 11.55 -14.09 -21.86
N TYR A 125 11.10 -13.60 -20.70
CA TYR A 125 9.70 -13.46 -20.37
C TYR A 125 8.97 -12.53 -21.36
N CYS A 126 9.53 -11.36 -21.65
CA CYS A 126 8.96 -10.40 -22.60
C CYS A 126 8.92 -10.96 -24.02
N GLN A 127 9.97 -11.65 -24.46
CA GLN A 127 10.02 -12.29 -25.79
C GLN A 127 8.93 -13.38 -25.94
N GLN A 128 8.65 -14.14 -24.88
CA GLN A 128 7.65 -15.19 -24.93
C GLN A 128 6.22 -14.65 -24.90
N ASN A 129 5.93 -13.69 -23.99
CA ASN A 129 4.56 -13.21 -23.78
C ASN A 129 4.18 -12.03 -24.70
N TYR A 130 5.16 -11.30 -25.21
CA TYR A 130 4.98 -10.12 -26.07
C TYR A 130 5.82 -10.24 -27.34
N SER A 131 5.85 -11.43 -27.95
CA SER A 131 6.68 -11.78 -29.11
C SER A 131 6.61 -10.75 -30.23
N LEU A 132 5.40 -10.33 -30.63
CA LEU A 132 5.17 -9.33 -31.68
C LEU A 132 5.94 -8.00 -31.49
N ARG A 133 6.29 -7.67 -30.24
CA ARG A 133 7.01 -6.43 -29.89
C ARG A 133 8.46 -6.67 -29.46
N CYS A 134 8.76 -7.84 -28.89
CA CYS A 134 10.05 -8.10 -28.23
C CYS A 134 10.93 -9.13 -28.95
N GLU A 135 10.43 -9.87 -29.95
CA GLU A 135 11.19 -10.89 -30.70
C GLU A 135 12.48 -10.35 -31.34
N ASP A 136 12.49 -9.06 -31.70
CA ASP A 136 13.63 -8.44 -32.37
C ASP A 136 14.75 -8.04 -31.42
N ILE A 137 14.55 -8.10 -30.10
CA ILE A 137 15.57 -7.74 -29.11
C ILE A 137 16.32 -9.01 -28.74
N LEU A 138 17.60 -9.12 -29.14
CA LEU A 138 18.45 -10.28 -28.83
C LEU A 138 19.16 -10.14 -27.48
N GLY A 139 19.36 -8.90 -27.00
CA GLY A 139 20.01 -8.63 -25.73
C GLY A 139 20.00 -7.15 -25.39
N CYS A 140 20.10 -6.83 -24.10
CA CYS A 140 20.16 -5.46 -23.58
C CYS A 140 21.30 -5.31 -22.58
N SER A 141 21.87 -4.11 -22.48
CA SER A 141 22.60 -3.66 -21.29
C SER A 141 21.61 -3.34 -20.17
N GLU A 142 22.11 -2.95 -19.00
CA GLU A 142 21.31 -2.30 -17.97
C GLU A 142 20.74 -0.97 -18.47
N ILE A 143 19.67 -0.49 -17.82
CA ILE A 143 19.17 0.87 -18.01
C ILE A 143 20.04 1.80 -17.18
N ILE A 144 20.65 2.78 -17.83
CA ILE A 144 21.61 3.71 -17.21
C ILE A 144 20.95 5.08 -17.19
N ASP A 145 20.57 5.54 -16.01
CA ASP A 145 20.00 6.87 -15.81
C ASP A 145 21.11 7.83 -15.39
N ILE A 146 21.39 8.82 -16.24
CA ILE A 146 22.33 9.90 -15.93
C ILE A 146 21.54 11.20 -15.95
N SER A 147 21.32 11.76 -14.78
CA SER A 147 20.50 12.96 -14.62
C SER A 147 21.29 14.09 -13.98
N CYS A 148 20.80 15.31 -14.15
CA CYS A 148 21.40 16.51 -13.60
C CYS A 148 20.41 17.18 -12.65
N ASP A 149 20.92 17.87 -11.63
CA ASP A 149 20.12 18.72 -10.73
C ASP A 149 19.25 19.74 -11.49
N GLN A 150 19.72 20.18 -12.65
CA GLN A 150 18.99 21.06 -13.57
C GLN A 150 19.02 20.52 -15.00
N LYS A 151 17.91 20.66 -15.73
CA LYS A 151 17.88 20.34 -17.17
C LYS A 151 18.90 21.24 -17.89
N HIS A 152 19.86 20.63 -18.55
CA HIS A 152 20.95 21.34 -19.19
C HIS A 152 21.22 20.82 -20.60
N PHE A 153 21.50 21.76 -21.51
CA PHE A 153 21.90 21.48 -22.88
C PHE A 153 23.35 21.96 -23.07
N PHE A 154 24.25 21.04 -23.38
CA PHE A 154 25.68 21.32 -23.46
C PHE A 154 26.04 22.05 -24.75
N ARG A 155 26.86 23.11 -24.65
CA ARG A 155 27.36 23.85 -25.82
C ARG A 155 28.23 23.00 -26.73
N ARG A 156 28.97 22.07 -26.13
CA ARG A 156 29.76 21.06 -26.84
C ARG A 156 29.30 19.67 -26.37
N PRO A 157 29.11 18.72 -27.31
CA PRO A 157 28.60 17.41 -26.96
C PRO A 157 29.45 16.70 -25.90
N VAL A 158 28.78 16.03 -24.98
CA VAL A 158 29.38 15.15 -23.98
C VAL A 158 29.54 13.77 -24.58
N THR A 159 30.71 13.15 -24.42
CA THR A 159 30.90 11.76 -24.86
C THR A 159 30.49 10.81 -23.74
N LEU A 160 29.53 9.94 -24.04
CA LEU A 160 29.15 8.82 -23.18
C LEU A 160 29.78 7.53 -23.70
N LYS A 161 30.22 6.69 -22.77
CA LYS A 161 30.66 5.32 -23.03
C LYS A 161 29.82 4.39 -22.18
N LEU A 162 29.11 3.47 -22.81
CA LEU A 162 28.17 2.55 -22.15
C LEU A 162 28.53 1.08 -22.49
N PRO A 163 28.20 0.11 -21.61
CA PRO A 163 28.41 -1.31 -21.85
C PRO A 163 27.59 -1.82 -23.06
N LEU A 164 28.16 -2.78 -23.78
CA LEU A 164 27.40 -3.56 -24.77
C LEU A 164 26.55 -4.63 -24.07
N PRO A 165 25.45 -5.09 -24.70
CA PRO A 165 24.75 -6.30 -24.26
C PRO A 165 25.75 -7.45 -24.13
N ASN A 166 25.72 -8.16 -23.00
CA ASN A 166 26.65 -9.26 -22.71
C ASN A 166 28.13 -8.86 -22.80
N ALA A 167 28.53 -7.71 -22.24
CA ALA A 167 29.92 -7.20 -22.23
C ALA A 167 30.99 -8.18 -21.69
N GLU A 168 30.58 -9.28 -21.03
CA GLU A 168 31.46 -10.35 -20.55
C GLU A 168 31.62 -11.51 -21.55
N ALA A 169 30.64 -11.72 -22.44
CA ALA A 169 30.73 -12.67 -23.53
C ALA A 169 31.60 -12.07 -24.65
N ARG A 170 32.57 -12.84 -25.15
CA ARG A 170 33.42 -12.37 -26.26
C ARG A 170 32.52 -12.10 -27.48
N PRO A 171 32.39 -10.86 -27.95
CA PRO A 171 31.61 -10.63 -29.15
C PRO A 171 32.40 -11.18 -30.34
N ASN A 172 31.76 -12.07 -31.10
CA ASN A 172 32.15 -12.22 -32.49
C ASN A 172 31.84 -10.88 -33.16
N ASN A 173 32.85 -10.21 -33.74
CA ASN A 173 32.79 -8.88 -34.38
C ASN A 173 31.73 -8.71 -35.50
N ARG A 174 30.82 -9.67 -35.71
CA ARG A 174 29.94 -9.79 -36.88
C ARG A 174 28.56 -9.11 -36.74
N HIS A 175 28.25 -8.45 -35.62
CA HIS A 175 26.89 -7.92 -35.38
C HIS A 175 26.83 -6.48 -34.82
N LEU A 176 27.86 -5.65 -35.03
CA LEU A 176 27.89 -4.28 -34.51
C LEU A 176 26.82 -3.36 -35.14
N ASP A 177 26.46 -3.60 -36.41
CA ASP A 177 25.45 -2.79 -37.11
C ASP A 177 24.06 -2.91 -36.48
N GLU A 178 23.80 -4.05 -35.85
CA GLU A 178 22.55 -4.36 -35.15
C GLU A 178 22.51 -3.83 -33.71
N ILE A 179 23.59 -3.22 -33.22
CA ILE A 179 23.61 -2.56 -31.90
C ILE A 179 22.98 -1.18 -32.03
N GLY A 180 21.91 -0.92 -31.27
CA GLY A 180 21.27 0.38 -31.13
C GLY A 180 21.44 0.96 -29.72
N VAL A 181 21.65 2.28 -29.66
CA VAL A 181 21.57 3.03 -28.40
C VAL A 181 20.18 3.66 -28.32
N LEU A 182 19.44 3.33 -27.27
CA LEU A 182 18.13 3.88 -26.96
C LEU A 182 18.28 4.96 -25.90
N MET A 183 17.50 6.02 -26.02
CA MET A 183 17.47 7.13 -25.07
C MET A 183 16.03 7.48 -24.70
N LYS A 184 15.80 7.84 -23.44
CA LYS A 184 14.52 8.30 -22.91
C LYS A 184 14.75 9.61 -22.15
N LYS A 185 14.13 10.70 -22.60
CA LYS A 185 14.42 12.07 -22.10
C LYS A 185 13.86 12.34 -20.71
N SER A 186 12.73 11.74 -20.39
CA SER A 186 12.01 11.85 -19.12
C SER A 186 11.21 10.58 -18.86
N ARG A 187 10.72 10.41 -17.63
CA ARG A 187 9.92 9.24 -17.23
C ARG A 187 8.72 8.98 -18.15
N ASP A 188 8.08 10.05 -18.62
CA ASP A 188 6.86 9.98 -19.44
C ASP A 188 7.12 10.04 -20.95
N SER A 189 8.38 10.24 -21.37
CA SER A 189 8.74 10.26 -22.79
C SER A 189 8.89 8.86 -23.36
N GLU A 190 8.68 8.69 -24.66
CA GLU A 190 8.97 7.41 -25.33
C GLU A 190 10.48 7.17 -25.49
N TRP A 191 10.85 5.90 -25.59
CA TRP A 191 12.18 5.51 -26.02
C TRP A 191 12.43 5.90 -27.47
N ILE A 192 13.58 6.51 -27.74
CA ILE A 192 14.02 6.84 -29.09
C ILE A 192 15.33 6.14 -29.42
N LEU A 193 15.42 5.62 -30.64
CA LEU A 193 16.68 5.12 -31.18
C LEU A 193 17.55 6.31 -31.58
N MET A 194 18.77 6.33 -31.06
CA MET A 194 19.74 7.34 -31.45
C MET A 194 20.31 7.02 -32.84
N GLU A 195 20.52 8.07 -33.64
CA GLU A 195 21.08 7.95 -35.00
C GLU A 195 22.53 8.46 -35.06
N ASN A 196 23.21 8.45 -33.92
CA ASN A 196 24.56 8.99 -33.78
C ASN A 196 25.60 8.04 -34.37
N GLU A 197 26.76 8.59 -34.74
CA GLU A 197 27.93 7.77 -35.05
C GLU A 197 28.44 7.07 -33.79
N TYR A 198 28.56 5.75 -33.87
CA TYR A 198 28.98 4.89 -32.77
C TYR A 198 30.44 4.48 -32.90
N LYS A 199 31.19 4.66 -31.81
CA LYS A 199 32.56 4.14 -31.69
C LYS A 199 32.55 2.91 -30.78
N PHE A 200 32.76 1.75 -31.36
CA PHE A 200 32.76 0.49 -30.64
C PHE A 200 34.15 0.13 -30.12
N THR A 201 34.19 -0.40 -28.90
CA THR A 201 35.30 -1.21 -28.40
C THR A 201 34.81 -2.64 -28.20
N LYS A 202 35.67 -3.52 -27.69
CA LYS A 202 35.31 -4.91 -27.40
C LYS A 202 34.05 -5.03 -26.52
N ASN A 203 33.88 -4.15 -25.53
CA ASN A 203 32.86 -4.30 -24.50
C ASN A 203 31.93 -3.08 -24.37
N THR A 204 32.17 -2.01 -25.14
CA THR A 204 31.46 -0.74 -24.95
C THR A 204 31.14 -0.05 -26.26
N VAL A 205 30.11 0.78 -26.26
CA VAL A 205 29.82 1.75 -27.32
C VAL A 205 30.04 3.16 -26.78
N SER A 206 30.65 4.04 -27.60
CA SER A 206 30.83 5.45 -27.27
C SER A 206 30.12 6.33 -28.31
N PHE A 207 29.45 7.38 -27.83
CA PHE A 207 28.67 8.30 -28.65
C PHE A 207 28.58 9.67 -27.97
N GLU A 208 28.21 10.69 -28.74
CA GLU A 208 28.12 12.06 -28.25
C GLU A 208 26.67 12.48 -27.98
N VAL A 209 26.41 13.26 -26.93
CA VAL A 209 25.07 13.74 -26.57
C VAL A 209 25.09 15.22 -26.20
N GLN A 210 23.99 15.90 -26.48
CA GLN A 210 23.81 17.32 -26.13
C GLN A 210 23.13 17.52 -24.77
N TYR A 211 22.62 16.47 -24.14
CA TYR A 211 22.05 16.48 -22.79
C TYR A 211 22.14 15.06 -22.20
N LEU A 212 22.16 14.97 -20.87
CA LEU A 212 22.13 13.69 -20.16
C LEU A 212 20.68 13.25 -19.92
N ALA A 213 20.46 11.94 -19.98
CA ALA A 213 19.15 11.30 -19.93
C ALA A 213 19.28 9.84 -19.47
N LYS A 214 18.22 9.06 -19.65
CA LYS A 214 18.24 7.61 -19.46
C LYS A 214 18.60 6.92 -20.77
N TYR A 215 19.47 5.91 -20.71
CA TYR A 215 20.00 5.19 -21.86
C TYR A 215 19.93 3.67 -21.67
N CYS A 216 19.85 2.94 -22.77
CA CYS A 216 19.99 1.49 -22.83
C CYS A 216 20.64 1.10 -24.16
N VAL A 217 21.57 0.17 -24.15
CA VAL A 217 22.18 -0.38 -25.37
C VAL A 217 21.53 -1.72 -25.65
N ALA A 218 20.99 -1.92 -26.84
CA ALA A 218 20.30 -3.16 -27.20
C ALA A 218 20.82 -3.72 -28.53
N GLN A 219 20.83 -5.05 -28.63
CA GLN A 219 21.15 -5.78 -29.85
C GLN A 219 19.86 -6.19 -30.54
N ALA A 220 19.71 -5.79 -31.80
CA ALA A 220 18.57 -6.17 -32.63
C ALA A 220 18.82 -7.48 -33.40
N ALA A 221 17.73 -8.11 -33.81
CA ALA A 221 17.74 -9.07 -34.92
C ALA A 221 18.11 -8.35 -36.23
N PRO A 222 18.74 -9.05 -37.19
CA PRO A 222 19.24 -8.45 -38.43
C PRO A 222 18.23 -7.55 -39.15
N GLY A 223 18.56 -6.28 -39.39
CA GLY A 223 17.72 -5.30 -40.08
C GLY A 223 16.51 -4.81 -39.29
N ARG A 224 16.38 -5.15 -37.99
CA ARG A 224 15.21 -4.83 -37.15
C ARG A 224 15.49 -3.74 -36.11
N LYS A 225 16.65 -3.08 -36.18
CA LYS A 225 17.10 -2.01 -35.27
C LYS A 225 16.03 -0.95 -34.92
N ARG A 226 15.18 -0.55 -35.87
CA ARG A 226 14.12 0.45 -35.65
C ARG A 226 13.00 -0.03 -34.70
N ARG A 227 12.79 -1.34 -34.55
CA ARG A 227 11.77 -1.94 -33.65
C ARG A 227 12.24 -2.02 -32.20
N LEU A 228 13.53 -1.78 -31.92
CA LEU A 228 14.10 -1.82 -30.57
C LEU A 228 13.34 -0.92 -29.57
N LYS A 229 12.90 0.26 -29.99
CA LYS A 229 12.16 1.20 -29.14
C LYS A 229 10.82 0.63 -28.64
N ASP A 230 10.12 -0.13 -29.48
CA ASP A 230 8.80 -0.67 -29.17
C ASP A 230 8.91 -1.81 -28.15
N GLY A 231 9.90 -2.68 -28.32
CA GLY A 231 10.21 -3.73 -27.37
C GLY A 231 10.78 -3.19 -26.05
N MET A 232 11.64 -2.16 -26.09
CA MET A 232 12.21 -1.57 -24.88
C MET A 232 11.15 -0.92 -23.98
N ARG A 233 10.10 -0.31 -24.58
CA ARG A 233 8.95 0.18 -23.82
C ARG A 233 8.28 -0.94 -23.01
N VAL A 234 8.03 -2.08 -23.65
CA VAL A 234 7.44 -3.25 -22.97
C VAL A 234 8.39 -3.77 -21.89
N ILE A 235 9.68 -3.88 -22.16
CA ILE A 235 10.66 -4.37 -21.17
C ILE A 235 10.72 -3.45 -19.94
N GLU A 236 10.76 -2.13 -20.12
CA GLU A 236 10.77 -1.19 -18.99
C GLU A 236 9.50 -1.29 -18.15
N GLU A 237 8.32 -1.46 -18.77
CA GLU A 237 7.05 -1.67 -18.06
C GLU A 237 7.00 -2.97 -17.25
N LYS A 238 7.84 -3.94 -17.61
CA LYS A 238 7.86 -5.29 -17.01
C LYS A 238 9.05 -5.52 -16.07
N ILE A 239 9.89 -4.51 -15.86
CA ILE A 239 11.13 -4.64 -15.08
C ILE A 239 10.87 -4.93 -13.60
N ASP A 240 9.77 -4.41 -13.07
CA ASP A 240 9.34 -4.57 -11.67
C ASP A 240 8.30 -5.70 -11.50
N ILE A 241 8.10 -6.53 -12.52
CA ILE A 241 7.15 -7.65 -12.47
C ILE A 241 7.86 -8.93 -12.06
N ALA A 242 7.25 -9.63 -11.11
CA ALA A 242 7.63 -10.99 -10.77
C ALA A 242 6.54 -11.95 -11.25
N ILE A 243 6.94 -13.09 -11.81
CA ILE A 243 6.00 -14.20 -12.03
C ILE A 243 5.88 -14.94 -10.71
N GLY A 244 4.67 -15.00 -10.17
CA GLY A 244 4.43 -15.55 -8.85
C GLY A 244 3.21 -16.41 -8.74
N THR A 245 2.86 -16.74 -7.50
CA THR A 245 1.70 -17.54 -7.15
C THR A 245 1.15 -17.06 -5.81
N ILE A 246 -0.15 -17.30 -5.61
CA ILE A 246 -0.83 -17.11 -4.33
C ILE A 246 -1.09 -18.50 -3.76
N ALA A 247 -0.58 -18.75 -2.56
CA ALA A 247 -0.74 -20.00 -1.84
C ALA A 247 -1.47 -19.76 -0.53
N LEU A 248 -2.34 -20.69 -0.16
CA LEU A 248 -3.06 -20.71 1.11
C LEU A 248 -2.50 -21.83 1.98
N PHE A 249 -2.09 -21.50 3.20
CA PHE A 249 -1.64 -22.45 4.21
C PHE A 249 -2.56 -22.35 5.42
N VAL A 250 -2.98 -23.50 5.96
CA VAL A 250 -3.87 -23.55 7.13
C VAL A 250 -3.25 -24.45 8.20
N ARG A 251 -3.23 -23.95 9.44
CA ARG A 251 -2.92 -24.74 10.63
C ARG A 251 -4.12 -24.72 11.55
N PHE A 252 -4.61 -25.90 11.86
CA PHE A 252 -5.71 -26.09 12.81
C PHE A 252 -5.14 -26.05 14.23
N GLU A 253 -5.44 -25.00 14.98
CA GLU A 253 -5.17 -24.95 16.42
C GLU A 253 -6.47 -25.18 17.20
N GLU A 254 -6.34 -25.45 18.50
CA GLU A 254 -7.42 -25.96 19.32
C GLU A 254 -8.60 -24.98 19.47
N MET A 255 -8.35 -23.66 19.39
CA MET A 255 -9.36 -22.61 19.65
C MET A 255 -9.52 -21.60 18.51
N GLN A 256 -8.59 -21.56 17.55
CA GLN A 256 -8.66 -20.73 16.35
C GLN A 256 -7.89 -21.41 15.22
N TRP A 257 -8.30 -21.24 13.97
CA TRP A 257 -7.54 -21.78 12.85
C TRP A 257 -6.69 -20.68 12.23
N CYS A 258 -5.37 -20.89 12.27
CA CYS A 258 -4.41 -19.94 11.73
C CYS A 258 -4.34 -20.12 10.21
N VAL A 259 -4.63 -19.05 9.48
CA VAL A 259 -4.55 -19.02 8.02
C VAL A 259 -3.41 -18.11 7.61
N VAL A 260 -2.63 -18.56 6.64
CA VAL A 260 -1.60 -17.76 5.98
C VAL A 260 -1.89 -17.71 4.49
N VAL A 261 -2.20 -16.53 3.99
CA VAL A 261 -2.24 -16.26 2.55
C VAL A 261 -0.87 -15.70 2.17
N SER A 262 -0.15 -16.42 1.31
CA SER A 262 1.18 -16.06 0.85
C SER A 262 1.18 -15.71 -0.63
N CYS A 263 1.76 -14.57 -0.99
CA CYS A 263 2.04 -14.16 -2.36
C CYS A 263 3.55 -14.06 -2.57
N HIS A 264 4.09 -14.85 -3.50
CA HIS A 264 5.53 -14.98 -3.69
C HIS A 264 5.89 -15.36 -5.13
N SER A 265 7.15 -15.11 -5.51
CA SER A 265 7.67 -15.53 -6.82
C SER A 265 7.72 -17.05 -6.93
N LEU A 266 7.46 -17.58 -8.14
CA LEU A 266 7.54 -19.03 -8.42
C LEU A 266 8.90 -19.63 -8.04
N LYS A 267 9.98 -18.85 -8.11
CA LYS A 267 11.33 -19.30 -7.70
C LYS A 267 11.39 -19.69 -6.22
N ASN A 268 10.63 -19.00 -5.38
CA ASN A 268 10.63 -19.21 -3.94
C ASN A 268 9.57 -20.23 -3.48
N SER A 269 8.74 -20.73 -4.40
CA SER A 269 7.55 -21.52 -4.05
C SER A 269 7.89 -22.77 -3.24
N LYS A 270 8.87 -23.57 -3.67
CA LYS A 270 9.31 -24.76 -2.92
C LYS A 270 9.90 -24.42 -1.54
N LYS A 271 10.65 -23.32 -1.43
CA LYS A 271 11.26 -22.89 -0.16
C LYS A 271 10.17 -22.49 0.84
N ILE A 272 9.16 -21.75 0.37
CA ILE A 272 8.04 -21.29 1.19
C ILE A 272 7.13 -22.47 1.59
N GLU A 273 6.85 -23.39 0.66
CA GLU A 273 6.10 -24.61 0.96
C GLU A 273 6.78 -25.45 2.05
N ASN A 274 8.09 -25.68 1.95
CA ASN A 274 8.85 -26.42 2.95
C ASN A 274 8.85 -25.70 4.31
N LYS A 275 9.05 -24.37 4.31
CA LYS A 275 9.00 -23.56 5.55
C LYS A 275 7.67 -23.73 6.28
N TRP A 276 6.54 -23.59 5.59
CA TRP A 276 5.23 -23.69 6.23
C TRP A 276 4.90 -25.12 6.66
N LYS A 277 5.37 -26.13 5.91
CA LYS A 277 5.31 -27.53 6.34
C LYS A 277 6.06 -27.78 7.65
N GLU A 278 7.25 -27.20 7.84
CA GLU A 278 8.00 -27.30 9.11
C GLU A 278 7.24 -26.69 10.30
N TYR A 279 6.39 -25.68 10.05
CA TYR A 279 5.52 -25.08 11.06
C TYR A 279 4.16 -25.78 11.22
N ASN A 280 4.01 -26.99 10.67
CA ASN A 280 2.78 -27.81 10.69
C ASN A 280 1.58 -27.18 9.96
N PHE A 281 1.82 -26.39 8.93
CA PHE A 281 0.75 -25.91 8.05
C PHE A 281 0.51 -26.88 6.89
N ILE A 282 -0.75 -26.98 6.48
CA ILE A 282 -1.20 -27.73 5.32
C ILE A 282 -1.49 -26.74 4.20
N GLN A 283 -0.92 -26.98 3.01
CA GLN A 283 -1.22 -26.16 1.84
C GLN A 283 -2.55 -26.58 1.22
N ILE A 284 -3.44 -25.62 1.03
CA ILE A 284 -4.71 -25.80 0.31
C ILE A 284 -4.48 -25.48 -1.16
N GLN A 285 -4.87 -26.39 -2.05
CA GLN A 285 -4.74 -26.19 -3.48
C GLN A 285 -5.83 -25.22 -3.98
N PRO A 286 -5.49 -24.27 -4.87
CA PRO A 286 -6.49 -23.41 -5.47
C PRO A 286 -7.44 -24.23 -6.36
N GLU A 287 -8.70 -23.83 -6.43
CA GLU A 287 -9.62 -24.40 -7.41
C GLU A 287 -9.10 -24.08 -8.81
N LYS A 288 -9.04 -25.09 -9.68
CA LYS A 288 -8.77 -24.87 -11.09
C LYS A 288 -10.01 -24.20 -11.68
N THR A 289 -9.99 -22.89 -11.86
CA THR A 289 -10.95 -22.19 -12.73
C THR A 289 -10.89 -22.86 -14.10
N SER A 290 -11.90 -23.68 -14.40
CA SER A 290 -12.00 -24.40 -15.65
C SER A 290 -12.22 -23.37 -16.76
N GLN A 291 -11.18 -23.07 -17.53
CA GLN A 291 -11.33 -22.29 -18.75
C GLN A 291 -12.11 -23.14 -19.75
N SER A 292 -13.40 -22.86 -19.92
CA SER A 292 -14.12 -23.30 -21.12
C SER A 292 -13.59 -22.48 -22.29
N HIS A 293 -12.69 -23.09 -23.06
CA HIS A 293 -12.25 -22.51 -24.33
C HIS A 293 -13.43 -22.50 -25.31
N SER A 294 -14.07 -21.34 -25.47
CA SER A 294 -14.89 -21.07 -26.64
C SER A 294 -13.95 -20.89 -27.85
N SER A 295 -14.07 -21.84 -28.78
CA SER A 295 -13.70 -21.81 -30.20
C SER A 295 -12.63 -20.81 -30.67
N GLY A 296 -11.49 -21.33 -31.13
CA GLY A 296 -10.72 -20.68 -32.20
C GLY A 296 -9.20 -20.73 -32.06
N LYS A 297 -8.60 -21.83 -32.57
CA LYS A 297 -7.17 -22.11 -32.79
C LYS A 297 -6.35 -22.51 -31.54
N PRO A 298 -5.54 -23.59 -31.64
CA PRO A 298 -4.65 -23.99 -30.57
C PRO A 298 -3.51 -22.99 -30.49
N LEU A 299 -3.58 -22.05 -29.53
CA LEU A 299 -2.42 -21.28 -29.12
C LEU A 299 -1.48 -22.24 -28.38
N THR A 300 -0.33 -22.48 -29.00
CA THR A 300 0.80 -23.25 -28.46
C THR A 300 1.11 -22.78 -27.05
N TYR A 301 1.04 -23.71 -26.10
CA TYR A 301 1.19 -23.52 -24.66
C TYR A 301 2.50 -22.79 -24.27
N PHE A 302 2.36 -21.67 -23.54
CA PHE A 302 3.44 -20.87 -22.94
C PHE A 302 3.88 -21.44 -21.58
N ARG A 303 5.16 -21.25 -21.20
CA ARG A 303 5.85 -22.04 -20.15
C ARG A 303 6.20 -21.25 -18.87
N PHE A 304 5.35 -20.32 -18.45
CA PHE A 304 5.42 -19.68 -17.12
C PHE A 304 4.04 -19.73 -16.46
N ASN A 305 3.81 -20.75 -15.63
CA ASN A 305 2.52 -20.97 -14.97
C ASN A 305 2.42 -20.14 -13.68
N GLY A 306 2.08 -18.85 -13.81
CA GLY A 306 1.76 -17.98 -12.67
C GLY A 306 1.40 -16.55 -13.09
N PRO A 307 0.57 -15.82 -12.32
CA PRO A 307 0.25 -14.43 -12.62
C PRO A 307 1.46 -13.48 -12.57
N GLU A 308 1.34 -12.38 -13.31
CA GLU A 308 2.20 -11.19 -13.16
C GLU A 308 1.89 -10.49 -11.83
N LEU A 309 2.85 -10.49 -10.91
CA LEU A 309 2.78 -9.74 -9.66
C LEU A 309 3.49 -8.40 -9.84
N LYS A 310 2.75 -7.31 -9.68
CA LYS A 310 3.31 -5.95 -9.70
C LYS A 310 3.62 -5.49 -8.29
N ASN A 311 4.71 -4.74 -8.14
CA ASN A 311 5.04 -4.11 -6.86
C ASN A 311 3.86 -3.25 -6.35
N ASN A 312 3.59 -3.31 -5.05
CA ASN A 312 2.48 -2.67 -4.35
C ASN A 312 1.08 -3.12 -4.80
N GLN A 313 0.97 -4.22 -5.54
CA GLN A 313 -0.33 -4.78 -5.87
C GLN A 313 -0.99 -5.32 -4.60
N THR A 314 -2.26 -5.00 -4.40
CA THR A 314 -3.02 -5.40 -3.21
C THR A 314 -4.16 -6.35 -3.55
N TRP A 315 -4.47 -7.23 -2.60
CA TRP A 315 -5.62 -8.11 -2.65
C TRP A 315 -6.41 -8.01 -1.35
N VAL A 316 -7.73 -7.96 -1.48
CA VAL A 316 -8.68 -8.10 -0.37
C VAL A 316 -9.00 -9.58 -0.21
N ILE A 317 -8.91 -10.08 1.02
CA ILE A 317 -9.24 -11.46 1.34
C ILE A 317 -10.64 -11.49 1.94
N SER A 318 -11.53 -12.27 1.34
CA SER A 318 -12.89 -12.50 1.85
C SER A 318 -13.09 -13.96 2.19
N VAL A 319 -13.58 -14.22 3.40
CA VAL A 319 -13.95 -15.56 3.88
C VAL A 319 -15.47 -15.71 3.83
N SER A 320 -15.96 -16.85 3.36
CA SER A 320 -17.39 -17.11 3.21
C SER A 320 -17.74 -18.58 3.47
N GLY A 321 -19.02 -18.88 3.66
CA GLY A 321 -19.51 -20.22 4.01
C GLY A 321 -19.67 -20.39 5.51
N GLN A 322 -19.26 -21.53 6.05
CA GLN A 322 -19.38 -21.85 7.49
C GLN A 322 -18.19 -21.36 8.31
N MET A 323 -17.52 -20.29 7.88
CA MET A 323 -16.34 -19.72 8.52
C MET A 323 -16.44 -18.19 8.56
N LYS A 324 -16.03 -17.60 9.68
CA LYS A 324 -15.79 -16.15 9.79
C LYS A 324 -14.37 -15.85 10.20
N VAL A 325 -13.91 -14.65 9.88
CA VAL A 325 -12.64 -14.11 10.39
C VAL A 325 -12.84 -13.74 11.85
N SER A 326 -11.80 -13.85 12.66
CA SER A 326 -11.85 -13.43 14.06
C SER A 326 -12.07 -11.92 14.15
N ASP A 327 -12.87 -11.46 15.10
CA ASP A 327 -13.25 -10.05 15.24
C ASP A 327 -12.04 -9.08 15.38
N ASN A 328 -10.89 -9.57 15.86
CA ASN A 328 -9.65 -8.78 15.96
C ASN A 328 -8.95 -8.53 14.62
N ASP A 329 -9.27 -9.32 13.58
CA ASP A 329 -8.60 -9.28 12.27
C ASP A 329 -9.52 -8.68 11.17
N GLU A 330 -10.79 -8.38 11.47
CA GLU A 330 -11.78 -7.95 10.44
C GLU A 330 -11.38 -6.65 9.71
N ASP A 331 -10.74 -5.71 10.40
CA ASP A 331 -10.36 -4.40 9.84
C ASP A 331 -9.07 -4.43 9.00
N ASP A 332 -8.32 -5.52 9.01
CA ASP A 332 -7.03 -5.65 8.33
C ASP A 332 -6.91 -7.02 7.66
N ILE A 333 -7.58 -7.21 6.52
CA ILE A 333 -7.44 -8.43 5.70
C ILE A 333 -7.00 -8.11 4.27
N GLN A 334 -5.91 -7.35 4.17
CA GLN A 334 -5.28 -7.03 2.91
C GLN A 334 -3.92 -7.72 2.77
N LEU A 335 -3.67 -8.27 1.59
CA LEU A 335 -2.37 -8.79 1.20
C LEU A 335 -1.75 -7.81 0.21
N THR A 336 -0.53 -7.35 0.46
CA THR A 336 0.22 -6.50 -0.46
C THR A 336 1.44 -7.24 -0.96
N TYR A 337 1.65 -7.30 -2.28
CA TYR A 337 2.88 -7.81 -2.85
C TYR A 337 3.92 -6.70 -2.95
N ASN A 338 4.97 -6.83 -2.16
CA ASN A 338 6.15 -5.97 -2.23
C ASN A 338 7.26 -6.72 -2.96
N TYR A 339 7.71 -6.14 -4.07
CA TYR A 339 8.82 -6.65 -4.86
C TYR A 339 10.10 -6.65 -4.03
N GLY A 340 10.87 -7.73 -4.13
CA GLY A 340 12.13 -7.89 -3.40
C GLY A 340 12.00 -8.49 -2.00
N LEU A 341 10.77 -8.67 -1.46
CA LEU A 341 10.57 -9.53 -0.29
C LEU A 341 10.55 -11.00 -0.71
N ASN A 342 11.16 -11.87 0.11
CA ASN A 342 11.17 -13.31 -0.14
C ASN A 342 9.76 -13.90 -0.15
N GLU A 343 8.89 -13.40 0.74
CA GLU A 343 7.49 -13.78 0.89
C GLU A 343 6.69 -12.55 1.31
N ASN A 344 5.48 -12.42 0.77
CA ASN A 344 4.48 -11.46 1.24
C ASN A 344 3.35 -12.27 1.84
N ASN A 345 3.15 -12.17 3.14
CA ASN A 345 2.19 -13.02 3.85
C ASN A 345 1.19 -12.15 4.60
N LYS A 346 -0.08 -12.56 4.55
CA LYS A 346 -1.09 -12.13 5.50
C LYS A 346 -1.47 -13.32 6.39
N ILE A 347 -1.32 -13.13 7.70
CA ILE A 347 -1.71 -14.09 8.72
C ILE A 347 -2.96 -13.56 9.40
N PHE A 348 -3.98 -14.40 9.56
CA PHE A 348 -5.22 -14.08 10.26
C PHE A 348 -5.85 -15.36 10.79
N PHE A 349 -6.81 -15.20 11.69
CA PHE A 349 -7.51 -16.33 12.31
C PHE A 349 -8.94 -16.46 11.79
N ILE A 350 -9.37 -17.70 11.56
CA ILE A 350 -10.75 -18.02 11.21
C ILE A 350 -11.38 -18.93 12.27
N GLN A 351 -12.70 -18.83 12.37
CA GLN A 351 -13.53 -19.60 13.30
C GLN A 351 -14.75 -20.17 12.59
N PRO A 352 -15.24 -21.35 13.02
CA PRO A 352 -16.47 -21.94 12.49
C PRO A 352 -17.71 -21.10 12.81
N LEU A 353 -18.59 -20.91 11.82
CA LEU A 353 -19.92 -20.33 11.98
C LEU A 353 -20.93 -21.44 12.32
N GLY A 354 -21.14 -21.68 13.61
CA GLY A 354 -22.16 -22.60 14.11
C GLY A 354 -21.65 -23.56 15.20
N LYS A 355 -22.58 -24.09 16.01
CA LYS A 355 -22.30 -25.09 17.06
C LYS A 355 -22.54 -26.53 16.60
N GLU A 356 -22.92 -26.74 15.34
CA GLU A 356 -23.28 -28.04 14.80
C GLU A 356 -22.07 -28.83 14.31
N VAL A 357 -22.06 -30.13 14.61
CA VAL A 357 -21.03 -31.08 14.23
C VAL A 357 -21.33 -31.61 12.82
N ASN A 358 -21.02 -30.81 11.80
CA ASN A 358 -21.06 -31.24 10.40
C ASN A 358 -19.71 -30.95 9.74
N GLN A 359 -19.46 -31.56 8.58
CA GLN A 359 -18.29 -31.22 7.76
C GLN A 359 -18.28 -29.72 7.53
N LEU A 360 -17.19 -29.05 7.93
CA LEU A 360 -17.10 -27.62 7.82
C LEU A 360 -16.51 -27.26 6.46
N ALA A 361 -17.30 -26.54 5.67
CA ALA A 361 -16.94 -26.12 4.33
C ALA A 361 -17.08 -24.60 4.17
N GLY A 362 -16.11 -24.00 3.50
CA GLY A 362 -16.16 -22.59 3.15
C GLY A 362 -15.08 -22.19 2.17
N GLN A 363 -15.16 -20.95 1.73
CA GLN A 363 -14.34 -20.43 0.64
C GLN A 363 -13.57 -19.22 1.11
N ILE A 364 -12.28 -19.22 0.82
CA ILE A 364 -11.39 -18.07 0.96
C ILE A 364 -11.10 -17.54 -0.44
N LYS A 365 -11.57 -16.33 -0.71
CA LYS A 365 -11.35 -15.62 -1.97
C LYS A 365 -10.33 -14.51 -1.75
N VAL A 366 -9.33 -14.45 -2.62
CA VAL A 366 -8.28 -13.43 -2.63
C VAL A 366 -8.48 -12.60 -3.89
N LEU A 367 -9.10 -11.43 -3.76
CA LEU A 367 -9.55 -10.59 -4.86
C LEU A 367 -8.58 -9.42 -5.07
N PRO A 368 -8.02 -9.22 -6.27
CA PRO A 368 -7.14 -8.08 -6.50
C PRO A 368 -7.95 -6.78 -6.40
N GLN A 369 -7.33 -5.77 -5.80
CA GLN A 369 -7.88 -4.42 -5.67
C GLN A 369 -7.39 -3.55 -6.85
N ASP A 370 -8.17 -2.53 -7.22
CA ASP A 370 -7.82 -1.54 -8.25
C ASP A 370 -7.52 -2.12 -9.66
N ILE A 371 -8.07 -3.30 -9.97
CA ILE A 371 -8.00 -3.91 -11.30
C ILE A 371 -9.38 -3.90 -11.96
N TYR A 372 -9.52 -3.02 -12.96
CA TYR A 372 -10.76 -2.84 -13.73
C TYR A 372 -10.90 -3.80 -14.92
N ASP A 373 -9.79 -4.37 -15.41
CA ASP A 373 -9.80 -5.38 -16.45
C ASP A 373 -10.34 -6.70 -15.87
N GLU A 374 -11.53 -7.13 -16.32
CA GLU A 374 -12.19 -8.33 -15.81
C GLU A 374 -11.41 -9.61 -16.08
N GLU A 375 -10.77 -9.75 -17.25
CA GLU A 375 -9.98 -10.94 -17.57
C GLU A 375 -8.75 -11.03 -16.66
N LEU A 376 -8.07 -9.90 -16.46
CA LEU A 376 -6.92 -9.81 -15.57
C LEU A 376 -7.34 -10.04 -14.11
N ARG A 377 -8.47 -9.49 -13.69
CA ARG A 377 -9.05 -9.67 -12.35
C ARG A 377 -9.35 -11.13 -12.07
N ILE A 378 -9.97 -11.85 -13.02
CA ILE A 378 -10.24 -13.28 -12.89
C ILE A 378 -8.92 -14.08 -12.78
N ARG A 379 -7.93 -13.78 -13.62
CA ARG A 379 -6.61 -14.47 -13.59
C ARG A 379 -5.84 -14.28 -12.29
N LEU A 380 -6.04 -13.14 -11.62
CA LEU A 380 -5.36 -12.79 -10.37
C LEU A 380 -6.16 -13.14 -9.12
N THR A 381 -7.40 -13.61 -9.28
CA THR A 381 -8.24 -14.03 -8.16
C THR A 381 -7.84 -15.43 -7.71
N GLY A 382 -7.47 -15.56 -6.44
CA GLY A 382 -7.29 -16.87 -5.81
C GLY A 382 -8.60 -17.34 -5.19
N LEU A 383 -9.09 -18.52 -5.57
CA LEU A 383 -10.24 -19.17 -4.94
C LEU A 383 -9.78 -20.47 -4.29
N PHE A 384 -9.96 -20.56 -2.97
CA PHE A 384 -9.57 -21.71 -2.18
C PHE A 384 -10.79 -22.26 -1.45
N THR A 385 -11.05 -23.54 -1.63
CA THR A 385 -12.09 -24.26 -0.91
C THR A 385 -11.45 -25.03 0.23
N VAL A 386 -11.92 -24.74 1.45
CA VAL A 386 -11.44 -25.36 2.68
C VAL A 386 -12.52 -26.29 3.17
N GLU A 387 -12.21 -27.58 3.19
CA GLU A 387 -13.07 -28.64 3.72
C GLU A 387 -12.37 -29.30 4.90
N VAL A 388 -13.01 -29.26 6.07
CA VAL A 388 -12.48 -29.84 7.30
C VAL A 388 -13.33 -31.04 7.70
N SER A 389 -12.66 -32.16 7.95
CA SER A 389 -13.31 -33.40 8.33
C SER A 389 -14.00 -33.28 9.69
N VAL A 390 -15.10 -34.01 9.84
CA VAL A 390 -15.96 -34.02 11.04
C VAL A 390 -15.14 -34.29 12.31
N ASN A 391 -14.16 -35.21 12.25
CA ASN A 391 -13.33 -35.58 13.39
C ASN A 391 -12.52 -34.39 13.96
N VAL A 392 -12.04 -33.49 13.10
CA VAL A 392 -11.26 -32.31 13.51
C VAL A 392 -12.18 -31.23 14.10
N VAL A 393 -13.36 -31.05 13.51
CA VAL A 393 -14.39 -30.12 14.00
C VAL A 393 -14.94 -30.57 15.36
N GLU A 394 -15.16 -31.86 15.56
CA GLU A 394 -15.57 -32.43 16.86
C GLU A 394 -14.55 -32.19 17.97
N ALA A 395 -13.26 -32.40 17.68
CA ALA A 395 -12.20 -32.20 18.64
C ALA A 395 -12.10 -30.73 19.08
N TYR A 396 -12.31 -29.80 18.14
CA TYR A 396 -12.39 -28.37 18.40
C TYR A 396 -13.59 -28.01 19.28
N LEU A 397 -14.82 -28.39 18.88
CA LEU A 397 -16.04 -28.03 19.60
C LEU A 397 -16.08 -28.60 21.03
N LYS A 398 -15.61 -29.84 21.24
CA LYS A 398 -15.54 -30.47 22.57
C LYS A 398 -14.64 -29.71 23.54
N LYS A 399 -13.54 -29.11 23.05
CA LYS A 399 -12.62 -28.31 23.86
C LYS A 399 -13.13 -26.88 24.08
N ALA A 400 -13.74 -26.27 23.06
CA ALA A 400 -14.34 -24.94 23.19
C ALA A 400 -15.43 -24.90 24.28
N VAL A 401 -16.29 -25.92 24.31
CA VAL A 401 -17.32 -26.08 25.36
C VAL A 401 -16.70 -26.23 26.75
N ALA A 402 -15.63 -27.03 26.90
CA ALA A 402 -14.95 -27.20 28.17
C ALA A 402 -14.31 -25.90 28.71
N ILE A 403 -13.94 -24.97 27.83
CA ILE A 403 -13.35 -23.67 28.22
C ILE A 403 -14.45 -22.65 28.54
N GLU A 404 -15.55 -22.62 27.77
CA GLU A 404 -16.74 -21.83 28.16
C GLU A 404 -17.24 -22.25 29.55
N ASP A 405 -17.26 -23.55 29.85
CA ASP A 405 -17.65 -24.08 31.16
C ASP A 405 -16.65 -23.65 32.28
N MET A 406 -15.35 -23.70 32.02
CA MET A 406 -14.31 -23.22 32.96
C MET A 406 -14.35 -21.71 33.21
N GLU A 407 -14.64 -20.91 32.18
CA GLU A 407 -14.76 -19.45 32.33
C GLU A 407 -16.04 -19.05 33.08
N GLN A 408 -17.14 -19.77 32.85
CA GLN A 408 -18.38 -19.61 33.62
C GLN A 408 -18.22 -20.03 35.09
N GLU A 409 -17.44 -21.08 35.38
CA GLU A 409 -17.11 -21.46 36.76
C GLU A 409 -16.24 -20.40 37.45
N LYS A 410 -15.23 -19.84 36.77
CA LYS A 410 -14.42 -18.75 37.32
C LYS A 410 -15.23 -17.47 37.58
N LEU A 411 -16.21 -17.16 36.73
CA LEU A 411 -17.15 -16.05 36.95
C LEU A 411 -18.08 -16.31 38.15
N LYS A 412 -18.55 -17.55 38.32
CA LYS A 412 -19.36 -17.97 39.49
C LYS A 412 -18.56 -17.98 40.80
N GLU A 413 -17.29 -18.35 40.77
CA GLU A 413 -16.38 -18.26 41.94
C GLU A 413 -16.03 -16.80 42.29
N ALA A 414 -15.90 -15.93 41.28
CA ALA A 414 -15.69 -14.50 41.50
C ALA A 414 -16.92 -13.81 42.12
N GLU A 415 -18.14 -14.22 41.76
CA GLU A 415 -19.38 -13.69 42.36
C GLU A 415 -19.68 -14.23 43.77
N THR A 416 -19.15 -15.41 44.15
CA THR A 416 -19.39 -16.00 45.48
C THR A 416 -18.41 -15.54 46.57
N THR A 417 -17.44 -14.68 46.23
CA THR A 417 -16.42 -14.20 47.19
C THR A 417 -16.59 -12.73 47.55
N ILE A 418 -17.80 -12.30 47.96
CA ILE A 418 -17.97 -11.06 48.74
C ILE A 418 -18.90 -11.34 49.93
N VAL A 419 -18.34 -11.93 50.99
CA VAL A 419 -18.89 -11.84 52.35
C VAL A 419 -17.97 -10.92 53.14
N VAL A 420 -18.20 -9.61 53.06
CA VAL A 420 -17.59 -8.65 53.98
C VAL A 420 -18.39 -8.68 55.27
N THR A 421 -17.81 -9.31 56.29
CA THR A 421 -18.26 -9.21 57.68
C THR A 421 -17.96 -7.81 58.19
N VAL A 422 -18.99 -7.02 58.50
CA VAL A 422 -18.86 -5.75 59.22
C VAL A 422 -19.28 -5.96 60.67
N PRO A 423 -18.42 -5.65 61.67
CA PRO A 423 -18.80 -5.73 63.07
C PRO A 423 -19.64 -4.50 63.48
N VAL A 424 -20.69 -4.79 64.24
CA VAL A 424 -21.61 -3.85 64.89
C VAL A 424 -20.94 -3.18 66.09
N GLN A 425 -21.14 -1.88 66.29
CA GLN A 425 -21.55 -1.28 67.59
C GLN A 425 -22.17 0.13 67.39
N PRO A 426 -23.06 0.58 68.31
CA PRO A 426 -24.13 1.54 68.04
C PRO A 426 -23.85 2.93 68.66
N VAL A 427 -24.74 3.92 68.43
CA VAL A 427 -25.36 4.77 69.49
C VAL A 427 -26.14 5.99 68.93
N THR A 428 -27.40 6.06 69.38
CA THR A 428 -28.37 7.16 69.60
C THR A 428 -28.93 8.07 68.51
N ILE A 429 -30.26 7.96 68.47
CA ILE A 429 -31.32 8.87 68.05
C ILE A 429 -31.34 10.16 68.88
N VAL A 430 -31.53 11.31 68.22
CA VAL A 430 -32.25 12.47 68.79
C VAL A 430 -33.19 13.05 67.73
N LYS A 431 -34.50 13.03 68.01
CA LYS A 431 -35.53 13.84 67.32
C LYS A 431 -35.70 15.16 68.06
N PRO A 432 -36.16 16.21 67.36
CA PRO A 432 -37.30 16.96 67.88
C PRO A 432 -38.43 17.15 66.85
N LYS A 433 -39.66 16.97 67.35
CA LYS A 433 -40.94 17.57 66.91
C LYS A 433 -40.90 19.07 67.21
N LEU A 434 -41.68 20.03 66.70
CA LEU A 434 -43.04 20.22 66.17
C LEU A 434 -42.97 21.68 65.57
N THR A 435 -43.70 22.19 64.57
CA THR A 435 -45.14 22.53 64.50
C THR A 435 -45.35 23.37 63.22
N SER A 436 -46.60 23.39 62.77
CA SER A 436 -47.16 24.04 61.60
C SER A 436 -47.35 25.57 61.69
N LYS A 437 -47.44 26.16 60.48
CA LYS A 437 -48.09 27.41 59.99
C LYS A 437 -47.14 27.99 58.93
N GLY A 438 -47.41 28.05 57.63
CA GLY A 438 -48.66 28.20 56.90
C GLY A 438 -48.54 29.49 56.10
N SER A 439 -48.18 29.42 54.81
CA SER A 439 -48.53 30.41 53.78
C SER A 439 -47.94 30.03 52.42
N HIS A 440 -48.83 29.66 51.50
CA HIS A 440 -48.86 30.02 50.08
C HIS A 440 -47.59 30.66 49.46
N LEU A 441 -47.11 30.04 48.39
CA LEU A 441 -46.52 30.61 47.15
C LEU A 441 -45.28 29.88 46.61
N PHE A 442 -45.27 28.55 46.47
CA PHE A 442 -44.24 27.88 45.63
C PHE A 442 -44.70 26.61 44.90
N GLU A 443 -45.99 26.50 44.60
CA GLU A 443 -46.56 25.38 43.83
C GLU A 443 -47.07 25.83 42.44
N LEU A 444 -46.35 26.77 41.81
CA LEU A 444 -46.63 27.28 40.45
C LEU A 444 -45.43 27.28 39.49
N PHE A 445 -44.40 26.48 39.75
CA PHE A 445 -43.30 26.26 38.79
C PHE A 445 -42.99 24.79 38.48
N SER A 446 -43.92 23.88 38.77
CA SER A 446 -43.90 22.51 38.24
C SER A 446 -44.69 22.46 36.93
N ARG A 447 -44.29 23.27 35.94
CA ARG A 447 -44.75 23.05 34.57
C ARG A 447 -44.01 21.84 34.03
N SER A 448 -44.79 20.79 33.82
CA SER A 448 -44.57 19.72 32.85
C SER A 448 -43.60 20.15 31.74
N VAL A 449 -42.36 19.66 31.77
CA VAL A 449 -41.61 19.50 30.53
C VAL A 449 -42.26 18.31 29.85
N GLN A 450 -43.32 18.61 29.08
CA GLN A 450 -43.75 17.71 28.03
C GLN A 450 -42.49 17.36 27.22
N PRO A 451 -42.23 16.08 26.90
CA PRO A 451 -41.31 15.77 25.82
C PRO A 451 -41.80 16.59 24.63
N SER A 452 -40.94 17.47 24.12
CA SER A 452 -41.25 18.27 22.95
C SER A 452 -41.76 17.33 21.89
N LYS A 453 -43.03 17.48 21.49
CA LYS A 453 -43.55 16.87 20.28
C LYS A 453 -42.48 17.09 19.21
N LEU A 454 -41.92 15.99 18.71
CA LEU A 454 -41.04 15.93 17.55
C LEU A 454 -41.83 16.49 16.37
N VAL A 455 -41.83 17.81 16.27
CA VAL A 455 -42.09 18.52 15.03
C VAL A 455 -40.84 18.24 14.21
N ASP A 456 -40.98 17.57 13.07
CA ASP A 456 -39.95 17.42 12.04
C ASP A 456 -39.47 18.81 11.61
N ARG A 457 -38.57 19.40 12.41
CA ARG A 457 -37.92 20.66 12.08
C ARG A 457 -36.73 20.33 11.20
N PRO A 458 -36.62 20.93 10.01
CA PRO A 458 -35.43 20.74 9.19
C PRO A 458 -34.21 21.27 9.97
N SER A 459 -33.19 20.43 10.10
CA SER A 459 -31.93 20.78 10.77
C SER A 459 -31.34 22.03 10.12
N SER A 460 -31.12 23.09 10.92
CA SER A 460 -30.52 24.34 10.43
C SER A 460 -29.05 24.16 10.00
N VAL A 461 -28.38 23.10 10.46
CA VAL A 461 -27.05 22.65 10.01
C VAL A 461 -27.07 22.18 8.56
N LEU A 462 -28.18 21.58 8.10
CA LEU A 462 -28.35 21.18 6.71
C LEU A 462 -28.93 22.29 5.84
N SER A 463 -29.09 23.52 6.35
CA SER A 463 -29.55 24.64 5.52
C SER A 463 -28.57 24.93 4.38
N GLY A 464 -29.06 25.45 3.25
CA GLY A 464 -28.18 25.77 2.10
C GLY A 464 -27.05 26.74 2.49
N ARG A 465 -27.32 27.68 3.40
CA ARG A 465 -26.31 28.62 3.92
C ARG A 465 -25.25 27.92 4.78
N SER A 466 -25.66 26.97 5.62
CA SER A 466 -24.74 26.17 6.43
C SER A 466 -23.85 25.27 5.56
N LEU A 467 -24.42 24.61 4.55
CA LEU A 467 -23.65 23.80 3.60
C LEU A 467 -22.69 24.64 2.75
N MET A 468 -23.08 25.86 2.38
CA MET A 468 -22.21 26.79 1.64
C MET A 468 -21.04 27.29 2.49
N ASN A 469 -21.23 27.42 3.81
CA ASN A 469 -20.16 27.76 4.73
C ASN A 469 -19.25 26.57 5.01
N LEU A 470 -19.83 25.37 5.12
CA LEU A 470 -19.08 24.12 5.29
C LEU A 470 -18.21 23.81 4.06
N ALA A 471 -18.71 24.09 2.85
CA ALA A 471 -17.97 23.96 1.59
C ALA A 471 -16.72 24.85 1.49
N CYS A 472 -16.60 25.90 2.32
CA CYS A 472 -15.38 26.72 2.40
C CYS A 472 -14.24 26.01 3.12
N VAL A 473 -14.58 25.13 4.05
CA VAL A 473 -13.68 24.61 5.09
C VAL A 473 -13.24 23.19 4.78
N ILE A 474 -14.08 22.43 4.06
CA ILE A 474 -13.72 21.08 3.62
C ILE A 474 -12.77 21.18 2.43
N PRO A 475 -11.50 20.73 2.55
CA PRO A 475 -10.52 20.83 1.48
C PRO A 475 -10.78 19.81 0.36
N ASP A 476 -11.40 18.67 0.67
CA ASP A 476 -11.67 17.59 -0.29
C ASP A 476 -13.12 17.06 -0.16
N ALA A 477 -14.06 17.76 -0.79
CA ALA A 477 -15.45 17.32 -0.82
C ALA A 477 -15.68 16.12 -1.76
N ILE A 478 -14.73 15.78 -2.62
CA ILE A 478 -14.80 14.59 -3.48
C ILE A 478 -14.59 13.35 -2.63
N ALA A 479 -13.55 13.34 -1.78
CA ALA A 479 -13.35 12.28 -0.80
C ALA A 479 -14.57 12.16 0.14
N LEU A 480 -15.10 13.29 0.63
CA LEU A 480 -16.33 13.28 1.44
C LEU A 480 -17.52 12.69 0.70
N ALA A 481 -17.69 12.96 -0.59
CA ALA A 481 -18.79 12.43 -1.40
C ALA A 481 -18.81 10.90 -1.43
N THR A 482 -17.63 10.26 -1.48
CA THR A 482 -17.49 8.81 -1.43
C THR A 482 -17.93 8.25 -0.08
N HIS A 483 -17.56 8.90 1.03
CA HIS A 483 -18.02 8.53 2.38
C HIS A 483 -19.52 8.76 2.59
N LEU A 484 -20.10 9.74 1.88
CA LEU A 484 -21.54 10.03 1.86
C LEU A 484 -22.35 9.14 0.89
N GLY A 485 -21.73 8.08 0.35
CA GLY A 485 -22.42 7.10 -0.50
C GLY A 485 -22.85 7.62 -1.88
N LEU A 486 -22.28 8.74 -2.36
CA LEU A 486 -22.52 9.21 -3.73
C LEU A 486 -21.75 8.34 -4.73
N SER A 487 -22.42 7.94 -5.82
CA SER A 487 -21.77 7.18 -6.89
C SER A 487 -20.74 8.02 -7.65
N ASP A 488 -19.65 7.39 -8.09
CA ASP A 488 -18.60 8.03 -8.89
C ASP A 488 -19.14 8.70 -10.16
N SER A 489 -20.21 8.14 -10.75
CA SER A 489 -20.91 8.72 -11.89
C SER A 489 -21.53 10.08 -11.60
N SER A 490 -22.12 10.26 -10.41
CA SER A 490 -22.73 11.51 -9.98
C SER A 490 -21.68 12.55 -9.59
N ILE A 491 -20.62 12.12 -8.91
CA ILE A 491 -19.47 12.98 -8.59
C ILE A 491 -18.80 13.48 -9.88
N SER A 492 -18.55 12.57 -10.83
CA SER A 492 -17.97 12.90 -12.13
C SER A 492 -18.88 13.84 -12.92
N GLY A 493 -20.20 13.61 -12.94
CA GLY A 493 -21.17 14.50 -13.58
C GLY A 493 -21.12 15.93 -13.04
N ILE A 494 -21.09 16.08 -11.70
CA ILE A 494 -20.94 17.40 -11.05
C ILE A 494 -19.59 18.04 -11.39
N GLY A 495 -18.51 17.24 -11.45
CA GLY A 495 -17.18 17.68 -11.86
C GLY A 495 -17.13 18.18 -13.30
N PHE A 496 -17.75 17.47 -14.24
CA PHE A 496 -17.83 17.89 -15.65
C PHE A 496 -18.66 19.18 -15.81
N ASP A 497 -19.79 19.29 -15.12
CA ASP A 497 -20.59 20.53 -15.10
C ASP A 497 -19.82 21.71 -14.51
N ALA A 498 -18.96 21.46 -13.52
CA ALA A 498 -18.11 22.48 -12.92
C ALA A 498 -17.00 22.96 -13.87
N LEU A 499 -16.37 22.04 -14.60
CA LEU A 499 -15.37 22.35 -15.62
C LEU A 499 -15.98 23.14 -16.78
N ALA A 500 -17.17 22.76 -17.24
CA ALA A 500 -17.90 23.46 -18.29
C ALA A 500 -18.33 24.88 -17.85
N GLY A 501 -18.70 25.03 -16.57
CA GLY A 501 -19.17 26.29 -15.99
C GLY A 501 -18.09 27.20 -15.39
N ARG A 502 -16.80 26.82 -15.42
CA ARG A 502 -15.68 27.53 -14.74
C ARG A 502 -15.96 27.83 -13.26
N LEU A 503 -16.54 26.87 -12.55
CA LEU A 503 -16.86 27.01 -11.13
C LEU A 503 -15.61 26.90 -10.25
N THR A 504 -15.61 27.59 -9.11
CA THR A 504 -14.51 27.48 -8.13
C THR A 504 -14.63 26.18 -7.33
N THR A 505 -13.54 25.70 -6.73
CA THR A 505 -13.56 24.48 -5.88
C THR A 505 -14.63 24.56 -4.78
N ARG A 506 -14.83 25.75 -4.20
CA ARG A 506 -15.90 25.99 -3.22
C ARG A 506 -17.30 25.74 -3.78
N ASP A 507 -17.56 26.18 -5.01
CA ASP A 507 -18.85 25.99 -5.68
C ASP A 507 -19.09 24.51 -6.01
N VAL A 508 -18.02 23.79 -6.37
CA VAL A 508 -18.07 22.33 -6.58
C VAL A 508 -18.39 21.61 -5.28
N ASN A 509 -17.67 21.92 -4.20
CA ASN A 509 -17.89 21.34 -2.88
C ASN A 509 -19.33 21.59 -2.38
N TYR A 510 -19.84 22.81 -2.57
CA TYR A 510 -21.22 23.13 -2.23
C TYR A 510 -22.23 22.34 -3.09
N LYS A 511 -21.99 22.21 -4.40
CA LYS A 511 -22.87 21.42 -5.28
C LYS A 511 -22.91 19.94 -4.89
N ILE A 512 -21.77 19.35 -4.51
CA ILE A 512 -21.68 17.97 -4.02
C ILE A 512 -22.52 17.80 -2.76
N LEU A 513 -22.31 18.64 -1.73
CA LEU A 513 -23.07 18.58 -0.48
C LEU A 513 -24.57 18.80 -0.69
N LEU A 514 -24.94 19.71 -1.60
CA LEU A 514 -26.33 19.97 -1.94
C LEU A 514 -26.97 18.80 -2.70
N TYR A 515 -26.22 18.14 -3.58
CA TYR A 515 -26.66 16.97 -4.33
C TYR A 515 -26.89 15.78 -3.39
N TRP A 516 -25.94 15.49 -2.50
CA TRP A 516 -26.11 14.48 -1.45
C TRP A 516 -27.35 14.75 -0.59
N LYS A 517 -27.48 15.98 -0.04
CA LYS A 517 -28.64 16.34 0.78
C LYS A 517 -29.98 16.11 0.05
N ARG A 518 -30.05 16.38 -1.27
CA ARG A 518 -31.28 16.20 -2.06
C ARG A 518 -31.62 14.74 -2.31
N ASN A 519 -30.62 13.86 -2.34
CA ASN A 519 -30.78 12.44 -2.64
C ASN A 519 -30.75 11.54 -1.39
N HIS A 520 -30.53 12.12 -0.21
CA HIS A 520 -30.55 11.38 1.04
C HIS A 520 -31.98 10.90 1.40
N PRO A 521 -32.21 9.59 1.57
CA PRO A 521 -33.55 9.03 1.78
C PRO A 521 -34.06 9.16 3.23
N GLY A 522 -33.17 9.47 4.18
CA GLY A 522 -33.46 9.46 5.61
C GLY A 522 -33.85 10.81 6.22
N LYS A 523 -34.16 10.80 7.53
CA LYS A 523 -34.54 11.98 8.31
C LYS A 523 -33.35 12.93 8.49
N ALA A 524 -33.64 14.18 8.87
CA ALA A 524 -32.61 15.21 9.04
C ALA A 524 -31.54 14.83 10.09
N GLU A 525 -31.89 14.03 11.09
CA GLU A 525 -30.97 13.51 12.11
C GLU A 525 -30.01 12.44 11.54
N GLU A 526 -30.54 11.51 10.75
CA GLU A 526 -29.74 10.49 10.05
C GLU A 526 -28.75 11.13 9.08
N ALA A 527 -29.21 12.13 8.30
CA ALA A 527 -28.35 12.87 7.39
C ALA A 527 -27.23 13.61 8.13
N VAL A 528 -27.50 14.20 9.31
CA VAL A 528 -26.45 14.85 10.11
C VAL A 528 -25.46 13.82 10.64
N ASN A 529 -25.93 12.66 11.11
CA ASN A 529 -25.05 11.61 11.62
C ASN A 529 -24.14 11.03 10.52
N GLU A 530 -24.67 10.82 9.32
CA GLU A 530 -23.89 10.39 8.15
C GLU A 530 -22.85 11.44 7.75
N LEU A 531 -23.21 12.74 7.78
CA LEU A 531 -22.26 13.83 7.53
C LEU A 531 -21.16 13.90 8.59
N VAL A 532 -21.50 13.75 9.87
CA VAL A 532 -20.55 13.74 10.99
C VAL A 532 -19.60 12.55 10.87
N GLN A 533 -20.13 11.38 10.52
CA GLN A 533 -19.33 10.17 10.29
C GLN A 533 -18.35 10.35 9.12
N GLY A 534 -18.83 10.82 7.95
CA GLY A 534 -17.95 11.05 6.80
C GLY A 534 -16.85 12.09 7.08
N ILE A 535 -17.12 13.11 7.89
CA ILE A 535 -16.12 14.10 8.31
C ILE A 535 -15.11 13.51 9.33
N ASN A 536 -15.55 12.61 10.22
CA ASN A 536 -14.66 11.87 11.12
C ASN A 536 -13.73 10.92 10.34
N GLU A 537 -14.25 10.22 9.33
CA GLU A 537 -13.47 9.30 8.48
C GLU A 537 -12.39 10.04 7.67
N LEU A 538 -12.62 11.31 7.33
CA LEU A 538 -11.61 12.20 6.74
C LEU A 538 -10.61 12.80 7.76
N GLY A 539 -10.74 12.48 9.05
CA GLY A 539 -9.83 12.93 10.11
C GLY A 539 -10.15 14.31 10.71
N PHE A 540 -11.30 14.91 10.40
CA PHE A 540 -11.71 16.23 10.90
C PHE A 540 -12.63 16.12 12.13
N ASN A 541 -12.18 15.42 13.18
CA ASN A 541 -12.97 15.09 14.37
C ASN A 541 -13.53 16.32 15.13
N ASP A 542 -12.75 17.41 15.17
CA ASP A 542 -13.15 18.65 15.83
C ASP A 542 -14.29 19.37 15.07
N LEU A 543 -14.29 19.29 13.73
CA LEU A 543 -15.33 19.84 12.88
C LEU A 543 -16.62 19.00 12.98
N ALA A 544 -16.48 17.68 12.98
CA ALA A 544 -17.60 16.75 13.18
C ALA A 544 -18.29 16.98 14.53
N SER A 545 -17.50 17.15 15.59
CA SER A 545 -18.00 17.46 16.94
C SER A 545 -18.75 18.81 16.98
N LEU A 546 -18.23 19.83 16.28
CA LEU A 546 -18.89 21.13 16.16
C LEU A 546 -20.24 21.02 15.43
N ILE A 547 -20.29 20.27 14.33
CA ILE A 547 -21.50 20.04 13.53
C ILE A 547 -22.58 19.34 14.37
N LEU A 548 -22.20 18.30 15.11
CA LEU A 548 -23.12 17.58 15.99
C LEU A 548 -23.64 18.47 17.13
N ASN A 549 -22.77 19.26 17.76
CA ASN A 549 -23.17 20.22 18.79
C ASN A 549 -24.14 21.29 18.24
N ARG A 550 -23.87 21.81 17.04
CA ARG A 550 -24.76 22.79 16.39
C ARG A 550 -26.11 22.20 15.98
N HIS A 551 -26.13 20.93 15.59
CA HIS A 551 -27.37 20.20 15.32
C HIS A 551 -28.22 20.04 16.58
N ASN A 552 -27.61 19.62 17.70
CA ASN A 552 -28.27 19.49 19.00
C ASN A 552 -28.85 20.82 19.50
N GLU A 553 -28.18 21.94 19.22
CA GLU A 553 -28.67 23.29 19.52
C GLU A 553 -29.67 23.84 18.47
N ASN A 554 -29.90 23.10 17.37
CA ASN A 554 -30.62 23.53 16.17
C ASN A 554 -30.16 24.91 15.63
N ARG A 555 -28.85 25.15 15.64
CA ARG A 555 -28.22 26.37 15.10
C ARG A 555 -27.50 26.10 13.78
N GLY A 556 -27.58 27.04 12.84
CA GLY A 556 -26.88 26.95 11.57
C GLY A 556 -25.37 27.13 11.72
N LEU A 557 -24.60 26.65 10.74
CA LEU A 557 -23.16 26.85 10.67
C LEU A 557 -22.89 28.26 10.13
N THR A 558 -22.39 29.16 10.98
CA THR A 558 -21.92 30.48 10.57
C THR A 558 -20.42 30.45 10.30
N LEU A 559 -19.93 31.39 9.47
CA LEU A 559 -18.51 31.48 9.14
C LEU A 559 -17.65 31.67 10.40
N ASP A 560 -18.12 32.47 11.37
CA ASP A 560 -17.45 32.72 12.64
C ASP A 560 -17.24 31.47 13.51
N CYS A 561 -18.08 30.43 13.33
CA CYS A 561 -17.90 29.16 14.03
C CYS A 561 -16.86 28.25 13.34
N LEU A 562 -16.58 28.52 12.06
CA LEU A 562 -15.75 27.68 11.20
C LEU A 562 -14.37 28.31 10.94
N THR A 563 -14.11 29.53 11.42
CA THR A 563 -12.84 30.26 11.23
C THR A 563 -11.62 29.54 11.79
N ASN A 564 -11.80 28.67 12.79
CA ASN A 564 -10.71 27.88 13.37
C ASN A 564 -10.30 26.66 12.53
N PHE A 565 -10.97 26.43 11.39
CA PHE A 565 -10.77 25.26 10.53
C PHE A 565 -10.32 25.61 9.10
N ASN A 566 -10.09 26.91 8.82
CA ASN A 566 -9.60 27.42 7.53
C ASN A 566 -8.07 27.43 7.45
#